data_AF-U9UR97-F1
#
_entry.id   AF-U9UR97-F1
#
_cell.length_a   1.000
_cell.length_b   1.000
_cell.length_c   1.000
_cell.angle_alpha   90.00
_cell.angle_beta   90.00
_cell.angle_gamma   90.00
#
_symmetry.space_group_name_H-M   'P 1'
#
loop_
_entity.id
_entity.type
_entity.pdbx_description
1 polymer ?
#
loop_
_entity_poly.entity_id
_entity_poly.type
_entity_poly.pdbx_seq_one_letter_code
_entity_poly.pdbx_strand_id
1 'polypeptide(L)'
;MGNLPKNRTRNSYHNKAKQIRKKLIRKAKIKKDFYKTLVKEGKNLELPTFYREIFDFDTNIEKTFASSLRNESEVEKGRKDQKDNIEIKKSKSNRKSKPNPFYKVFQERERIHREKCAEKESIREERKLYKQKREAYNARRNKTKKKLMKCTYKGQPIMKSRIDHILSKI
;
A
#
# COMPACT_ATOMS: atom_id res chain seq x y z
N MET A 1 43.79 -13.31 -17.43
CA MET A 1 42.51 -13.85 -16.92
C MET A 1 41.93 -12.87 -15.90
N GLY A 2 41.13 -11.91 -16.34
CA GLY A 2 40.58 -10.85 -15.47
C GLY A 2 39.33 -11.32 -14.72
N ASN A 3 39.38 -11.36 -13.39
CA ASN A 3 38.22 -11.62 -12.54
C ASN A 3 37.24 -10.44 -12.61
N LEU A 4 36.09 -10.64 -13.25
CA LEU A 4 34.99 -9.67 -13.27
C LEU A 4 34.35 -9.55 -11.87
N PRO A 5 34.04 -8.33 -11.39
CA PRO A 5 33.43 -8.12 -10.08
C PRO A 5 32.02 -8.73 -10.05
N LYS A 6 31.81 -9.70 -9.15
CA LYS A 6 30.51 -10.36 -8.93
C LYS A 6 29.46 -9.31 -8.53
N ASN A 7 28.42 -9.16 -9.37
CA ASN A 7 27.27 -8.28 -9.18
C ASN A 7 26.56 -8.51 -7.82
N ARG A 8 26.91 -7.71 -6.80
CA ARG A 8 26.34 -7.75 -5.42
C ARG A 8 24.85 -7.38 -5.34
N THR A 9 24.24 -6.90 -6.41
CA THR A 9 22.90 -6.27 -6.40
C THR A 9 21.73 -7.25 -6.62
N ARG A 10 21.97 -8.46 -7.14
CA ARG A 10 20.89 -9.40 -7.49
C ARG A 10 20.08 -9.96 -6.31
N ASN A 11 20.63 -9.94 -5.09
CA ASN A 11 19.98 -10.52 -3.91
C ASN A 11 19.41 -9.50 -2.92
N SER A 12 19.49 -8.19 -3.21
CA SER A 12 19.07 -7.14 -2.27
C SER A 12 17.57 -7.21 -1.94
N TYR A 13 16.71 -7.38 -2.94
CA TYR A 13 15.26 -7.46 -2.76
C TYR A 13 14.85 -8.73 -1.98
N HIS A 14 15.43 -9.88 -2.31
CA HIS A 14 15.18 -11.14 -1.61
C HIS A 14 15.59 -11.07 -0.14
N ASN A 15 16.75 -10.46 0.15
CA ASN A 15 17.23 -10.28 1.52
C ASN A 15 16.33 -9.32 2.32
N LYS A 16 15.86 -8.23 1.71
CA LYS A 16 14.89 -7.31 2.33
C LYS A 16 13.55 -8.00 2.63
N ALA A 17 13.01 -8.76 1.67
CA ALA A 17 11.78 -9.54 1.87
C ALA A 17 11.94 -10.58 3.00
N LYS A 18 13.10 -11.25 3.08
CA LYS A 18 13.45 -12.18 4.15
C LYS A 18 13.49 -11.49 5.52
N GLN A 19 14.03 -10.27 5.62
CA GLN A 19 14.04 -9.48 6.85
C GLN A 19 12.63 -9.06 7.27
N ILE A 20 11.80 -8.60 6.33
CA ILE A 20 10.39 -8.24 6.60
C ILE A 20 9.63 -9.46 7.13
N ARG A 21 9.77 -10.62 6.48
CA ARG A 21 9.15 -11.88 6.94
C ARG A 21 9.59 -12.24 8.36
N LYS A 22 10.89 -12.17 8.66
CA LYS A 22 11.41 -12.40 10.03
C LYS A 22 10.80 -11.43 11.05
N LYS A 23 10.68 -10.14 10.73
CA LYS A 23 10.09 -9.13 11.61
C LYS A 23 8.61 -9.41 11.90
N LEU A 24 7.83 -9.79 10.88
CA LEU A 24 6.41 -10.14 11.04
C LEU A 24 6.24 -11.40 11.90
N ILE A 25 7.02 -12.46 11.64
CA ILE A 25 7.01 -13.68 12.44
C ILE A 25 7.34 -13.37 13.91
N ARG A 26 8.38 -12.56 14.17
CA ARG A 26 8.74 -12.16 15.55
C ARG A 26 7.60 -11.45 16.25
N LYS A 27 6.96 -10.48 15.59
CA LYS A 27 5.80 -9.75 16.15
C LYS A 27 4.64 -10.70 16.46
N ALA A 28 4.32 -11.62 15.56
CA ALA A 28 3.26 -12.60 15.77
C ALA A 28 3.57 -13.55 16.95
N LYS A 29 4.82 -14.01 17.08
CA LYS A 29 5.27 -14.82 18.23
C LYS A 29 5.14 -14.06 19.55
N ILE A 30 5.65 -12.83 19.62
CA ILE A 30 5.53 -11.98 20.82
C ILE A 30 4.06 -11.81 21.22
N LYS A 31 3.17 -11.50 20.27
CA LYS A 31 1.73 -11.39 20.55
C LYS A 31 1.16 -12.70 21.08
N LYS A 32 1.46 -13.82 20.43
CA LYS A 32 1.00 -15.15 20.86
C LYS A 32 1.47 -15.48 22.28
N ASP A 33 2.73 -15.21 22.59
CA ASP A 33 3.31 -15.49 23.89
C ASP A 33 2.74 -14.56 24.97
N PHE A 34 2.52 -13.27 24.66
CA PHE A 34 1.83 -12.32 25.54
C PHE A 34 0.39 -12.74 25.87
N TYR A 35 -0.40 -13.17 24.88
CA TYR A 35 -1.75 -13.67 25.18
C TYR A 35 -1.71 -14.94 26.02
N LYS A 36 -0.72 -15.82 25.82
CA LYS A 36 -0.55 -17.00 26.67
C LYS A 36 -0.19 -16.62 28.11
N THR A 37 0.62 -15.59 28.34
CA THR A 37 0.93 -15.12 29.70
C THR A 37 -0.29 -14.50 30.35
N LEU A 38 -1.06 -13.67 29.63
CA LEU A 38 -2.33 -13.13 30.13
C LEU A 38 -3.33 -14.22 30.52
N VAL A 39 -3.45 -15.30 29.73
CA VAL A 39 -4.33 -16.43 30.06
C VAL A 39 -3.83 -17.23 31.25
N LYS A 40 -2.51 -17.23 31.53
CA LYS A 40 -1.95 -17.88 32.73
C LYS A 40 -2.09 -17.00 33.96
N GLU A 41 -1.81 -15.70 33.85
CA GLU A 41 -1.88 -14.72 34.93
C GLU A 41 -3.32 -14.39 35.30
N GLY A 42 -4.23 -14.30 34.32
CA GLY A 42 -5.67 -14.11 34.55
C GLY A 42 -6.35 -15.27 35.27
N LYS A 43 -5.71 -16.45 35.36
CA LYS A 43 -6.18 -17.54 36.24
C LYS A 43 -5.77 -17.37 37.71
N ASN A 44 -4.77 -16.53 37.97
CA ASN A 44 -4.21 -16.29 39.31
C ASN A 44 -4.59 -14.91 39.86
N LEU A 45 -5.09 -13.99 39.03
CA LEU A 45 -5.68 -12.72 39.48
C LEU A 45 -7.18 -12.91 39.65
N GLU A 46 -7.57 -13.34 40.84
CA GLU A 46 -8.95 -13.18 41.27
C GLU A 46 -9.24 -11.68 41.43
N LEU A 47 -10.30 -11.18 40.80
CA LEU A 47 -10.69 -9.78 40.90
C LEU A 47 -10.93 -9.44 42.39
N PRO A 48 -10.29 -8.41 42.96
CA PRO A 48 -10.56 -7.99 44.33
C PRO A 48 -12.06 -7.78 44.51
N THR A 49 -12.61 -8.30 45.62
CA THR A 49 -14.07 -8.35 45.87
C THR A 49 -14.78 -7.03 45.66
N PHE A 50 -14.14 -5.90 46.00
CA PHE A 50 -14.65 -4.56 45.75
C PHE A 50 -15.03 -4.26 44.29
N TYR A 51 -14.27 -4.79 43.31
CA TYR A 51 -14.59 -4.60 41.89
C TYR A 51 -15.64 -5.59 41.39
N ARG A 52 -15.85 -6.72 42.06
CA ARG A 52 -16.93 -7.65 41.68
C ARG A 52 -18.29 -6.99 41.82
N GLU A 53 -18.53 -6.26 42.91
CA GLU A 53 -19.80 -5.57 43.14
C GLU A 53 -20.13 -4.52 42.05
N ILE A 54 -19.11 -3.83 41.52
CA ILE A 54 -19.30 -2.81 40.47
C ILE A 54 -19.66 -3.44 39.11
N PHE A 55 -19.06 -4.58 38.78
CA PHE A 55 -19.27 -5.26 37.49
C PHE A 55 -20.38 -6.32 37.50
N ASP A 56 -20.73 -6.86 38.67
CA ASP A 56 -21.84 -7.82 38.82
C ASP A 56 -23.21 -7.12 38.81
N PHE A 57 -23.25 -5.81 39.08
CA PHE A 57 -24.49 -5.00 39.08
C PHE A 57 -25.21 -4.97 37.71
N ASP A 58 -24.49 -5.15 36.59
CA ASP A 58 -25.06 -5.12 35.24
C ASP A 58 -25.55 -6.50 34.74
N THR A 59 -25.25 -7.59 35.43
CA THR A 59 -25.60 -8.95 34.95
C THR A 59 -27.09 -9.30 35.08
N ASN A 60 -27.88 -8.50 35.80
CA ASN A 60 -29.33 -8.65 35.85
C ASN A 60 -30.09 -7.96 34.71
N ILE A 61 -29.44 -7.08 33.93
CA ILE A 61 -30.10 -6.39 32.81
C ILE A 61 -29.95 -7.19 31.50
N GLU A 62 -28.83 -7.89 31.28
CA GLU A 62 -28.57 -8.59 30.00
C GLU A 62 -29.18 -10.01 29.90
N LYS A 63 -29.67 -10.60 31.00
CA LYS A 63 -30.22 -11.97 30.98
C LYS A 63 -31.52 -12.10 30.17
N THR A 64 -32.20 -10.99 29.87
CA THR A 64 -33.38 -10.95 28.99
C THR A 64 -33.04 -10.67 27.52
N PHE A 65 -31.88 -10.06 27.22
CA PHE A 65 -31.52 -9.67 25.85
C PHE A 65 -30.66 -10.73 25.13
N ALA A 66 -29.81 -11.46 25.88
CA ALA A 66 -28.89 -12.44 25.32
C ALA A 66 -29.55 -13.76 24.85
N SER A 67 -30.79 -14.04 25.25
CA SER A 67 -31.53 -15.24 24.82
C SER A 67 -32.30 -15.07 23.50
N SER A 68 -32.44 -13.84 22.98
CA SER A 68 -33.24 -13.55 21.77
C SER A 68 -32.44 -13.51 20.46
N LEU A 69 -31.10 -13.65 20.48
CA LEU A 69 -30.25 -13.41 19.30
C LEU A 69 -29.43 -14.63 18.86
N ARG A 70 -29.84 -15.83 19.29
CA ARG A 70 -29.35 -17.10 18.77
C ARG A 70 -30.47 -17.80 18.05
N ASN A 71 -30.72 -17.39 16.80
CA ASN A 71 -31.31 -18.17 15.69
C ASN A 71 -31.72 -17.15 14.63
N GLU A 72 -30.91 -16.97 13.60
CA GLU A 72 -31.32 -16.65 12.23
C GLU A 72 -30.02 -16.65 11.40
N SER A 73 -29.83 -17.73 10.66
CA SER A 73 -28.79 -17.90 9.66
C SER A 73 -29.38 -17.61 8.27
N GLU A 74 -28.62 -16.87 7.48
CA GLU A 74 -28.65 -16.77 6.01
C GLU A 74 -29.50 -15.66 5.33
N VAL A 75 -28.84 -15.05 4.32
CA VAL A 75 -29.36 -14.28 3.18
C VAL A 75 -29.80 -12.81 3.42
N GLU A 76 -28.97 -11.83 3.04
CA GLU A 76 -29.26 -10.93 1.91
C GLU A 76 -28.25 -9.76 1.73
N LYS A 77 -27.67 -9.75 0.54
CA LYS A 77 -27.45 -8.62 -0.40
C LYS A 77 -27.03 -7.23 0.12
N GLY A 78 -25.87 -6.83 -0.42
CA GLY A 78 -25.41 -5.47 -0.73
C GLY A 78 -26.37 -4.32 -0.44
N ARG A 79 -26.00 -3.51 0.55
CA ARG A 79 -26.59 -2.20 0.77
C ARG A 79 -26.26 -1.31 -0.43
N LYS A 80 -27.26 -1.09 -1.28
CA LYS A 80 -27.32 0.01 -2.23
C LYS A 80 -27.19 1.32 -1.45
N ASP A 81 -26.25 2.15 -1.89
CA ASP A 81 -26.17 3.56 -1.52
C ASP A 81 -27.46 4.27 -1.95
N GLN A 82 -28.44 4.37 -1.04
CA GLN A 82 -29.52 5.34 -1.17
C GLN A 82 -28.92 6.71 -0.88
N LYS A 83 -28.62 7.45 -1.98
CA LYS A 83 -28.41 8.89 -1.94
C LYS A 83 -29.74 9.56 -1.63
N ASP A 84 -30.02 9.70 -0.34
CA ASP A 84 -31.00 10.68 0.11
C ASP A 84 -30.40 12.05 -0.16
N ASN A 85 -30.88 12.69 -1.23
CA ASN A 85 -30.64 14.10 -1.52
C ASN A 85 -31.36 14.93 -0.44
N ILE A 86 -30.79 14.99 0.75
CA ILE A 86 -31.18 15.96 1.77
C ILE A 86 -30.69 17.31 1.26
N GLU A 87 -31.59 18.06 0.62
CA GLU A 87 -31.38 19.48 0.34
C GLU A 87 -31.21 20.21 1.68
N ILE A 88 -29.96 20.36 2.10
CA ILE A 88 -29.59 21.18 3.25
C ILE A 88 -29.89 22.63 2.88
N LYS A 89 -31.10 23.10 3.23
CA LYS A 89 -31.46 24.52 3.20
C LYS A 89 -30.41 25.29 3.98
N LYS A 90 -29.55 26.02 3.28
CA LYS A 90 -28.55 26.92 3.86
C LYS A 90 -29.27 28.10 4.49
N SER A 91 -29.73 27.93 5.73
CA SER A 91 -30.16 29.06 6.55
C SER A 91 -28.94 29.96 6.74
N LYS A 92 -28.97 31.15 6.11
CA LYS A 92 -27.95 32.18 6.29
C LYS A 92 -28.12 32.78 7.68
N SER A 93 -27.69 32.06 8.71
CA SER A 93 -27.55 32.65 10.04
C SER A 93 -26.32 33.54 10.00
N ASN A 94 -26.51 34.86 10.10
CA ASN A 94 -25.45 35.87 10.18
C ASN A 94 -24.66 35.82 11.52
N ARG A 95 -24.59 34.64 12.15
CA ARG A 95 -23.81 34.42 13.37
C ARG A 95 -22.37 34.15 12.94
N LYS A 96 -21.47 35.09 13.25
CA LYS A 96 -20.02 34.85 13.14
C LYS A 96 -19.71 33.62 13.99
N SER A 97 -19.50 32.46 13.36
CA SER A 97 -19.16 31.26 14.11
C SER A 97 -17.84 31.52 14.83
N LYS A 98 -17.74 31.10 16.09
CA LYS A 98 -16.49 31.19 16.83
C LYS A 98 -15.38 30.54 15.99
N PRO A 99 -14.17 31.12 15.93
CA PRO A 99 -13.08 30.57 15.14
C PRO A 99 -12.78 29.15 15.62
N ASN A 100 -12.65 28.21 14.69
CA ASN A 100 -12.33 26.83 15.02
C ASN A 100 -10.94 26.80 15.68
N PRO A 101 -10.80 26.31 16.92
CA PRO A 101 -9.54 26.30 17.65
C PRO A 101 -8.44 25.48 16.95
N PHE A 102 -8.81 24.59 16.03
CA PHE A 102 -7.88 23.74 15.27
C PHE A 102 -7.67 24.20 13.82
N TYR A 103 -8.20 25.37 13.43
CA TYR A 103 -8.13 25.84 12.04
C TYR A 103 -6.68 25.93 11.54
N LYS A 104 -5.77 26.43 12.38
CA LYS A 104 -4.34 26.51 12.06
C LYS A 104 -3.73 25.11 11.81
N VAL A 105 -4.08 24.13 12.64
CA VAL A 105 -3.61 22.74 12.51
C VAL A 105 -4.12 22.10 11.22
N PHE A 106 -5.37 22.38 10.84
CA PHE A 106 -5.94 21.91 9.58
C PHE A 106 -5.22 22.49 8.36
N GLN A 107 -4.94 23.80 8.36
CA GLN A 107 -4.19 24.45 7.28
C GLN A 107 -2.78 23.87 7.14
N GLU A 108 -2.06 23.66 8.26
CA GLU A 108 -0.73 23.05 8.23
C GLU A 108 -0.77 21.61 7.71
N ARG A 109 -1.75 20.81 8.16
CA ARG A 109 -1.94 19.45 7.66
C ARG A 109 -2.23 19.43 6.16
N GLU A 110 -3.01 20.38 5.66
CA GLU A 110 -3.33 20.48 4.24
C GLU A 110 -2.11 20.88 3.41
N ARG A 111 -1.30 21.82 3.89
CA ARG A 111 -0.01 22.18 3.25
C ARG A 111 0.92 20.98 3.15
N ILE A 112 1.14 20.28 4.27
CA ILE A 112 1.99 19.07 4.31
C ILE A 112 1.45 17.99 3.36
N HIS A 113 0.13 17.84 3.26
CA HIS A 113 -0.47 16.86 2.35
C HIS A 113 -0.23 17.23 0.88
N ARG A 114 -0.42 18.51 0.52
CA ARG A 114 -0.16 19.01 -0.84
C ARG A 114 1.30 18.84 -1.24
N GLU A 115 2.23 19.19 -0.35
CA GLU A 115 3.67 19.01 -0.58
C GLU A 115 4.02 17.54 -0.82
N LYS A 116 3.52 16.62 0.02
CA LYS A 116 3.74 15.17 -0.16
C LYS A 116 3.11 14.62 -1.44
N CYS A 117 1.97 15.16 -1.86
CA CYS A 117 1.35 14.79 -3.14
C CYS A 117 2.20 15.27 -4.32
N ALA A 118 2.66 16.52 -4.30
CA ALA A 118 3.51 17.10 -5.34
C ALA A 118 4.86 16.36 -5.45
N GLU A 119 5.48 16.00 -4.33
CA GLU A 119 6.72 15.22 -4.31
C GLU A 119 6.52 13.82 -4.92
N LYS A 120 5.42 13.14 -4.59
CA LYS A 120 5.11 11.83 -5.19
C LYS A 120 4.84 11.93 -6.68
N GLU A 121 4.20 13.00 -7.11
CA GLU A 121 3.88 13.25 -8.52
C GLU A 121 5.16 13.54 -9.31
N SER A 122 6.06 14.39 -8.81
CA SER A 122 7.33 14.67 -9.48
C SER A 122 8.19 13.41 -9.64
N ILE A 123 8.30 12.57 -8.61
CA ILE A 123 8.99 11.28 -8.67
C ILE A 123 8.32 10.34 -9.70
N ARG A 124 6.99 10.35 -9.80
CA ARG A 124 6.26 9.53 -10.77
C ARG A 124 6.53 10.01 -12.19
N GLU A 125 6.51 11.31 -12.44
CA GLU A 125 6.79 11.88 -13.76
C GLU A 125 8.24 11.64 -14.18
N GLU A 126 9.20 11.83 -13.27
CA GLU A 126 10.60 11.51 -13.53
C GLU A 126 10.79 10.05 -13.94
N ARG A 127 10.17 9.12 -13.21
CA ARG A 127 10.19 7.68 -13.55
C ARG A 127 9.55 7.39 -14.91
N LYS A 128 8.44 8.05 -15.25
CA LYS A 128 7.80 7.91 -16.56
C LYS A 128 8.73 8.39 -17.67
N LEU A 129 9.37 9.53 -17.50
CA LEU A 129 10.33 10.08 -18.46
C LEU A 129 11.52 9.13 -18.68
N TYR A 130 12.11 8.60 -17.61
CA TYR A 130 13.18 7.59 -17.74
C TYR A 130 12.71 6.33 -18.45
N LYS A 131 11.50 5.85 -18.14
CA LYS A 131 10.91 4.69 -18.79
C LYS A 131 10.73 4.93 -20.29
N GLN A 132 10.16 6.07 -20.67
CA GLN A 132 9.99 6.46 -22.08
C GLN A 132 11.32 6.57 -22.83
N LYS A 133 12.34 7.21 -22.23
CA LYS A 133 13.69 7.30 -22.82
C LYS A 133 14.28 5.91 -23.06
N ARG A 134 14.15 5.00 -22.08
CA ARG A 134 14.61 3.61 -22.19
C ARG A 134 13.86 2.85 -23.27
N GLU A 135 12.54 3.00 -23.34
CA GLU A 135 11.70 2.37 -24.36
C GLU A 135 12.05 2.87 -25.77
N ALA A 136 12.23 4.18 -25.94
CA ALA A 136 12.65 4.79 -27.19
C ALA A 136 14.03 4.28 -27.64
N TYR A 137 15.01 4.21 -26.73
CA TYR A 137 16.33 3.64 -27.00
C TYR A 137 16.23 2.17 -27.42
N ASN A 138 15.49 1.35 -26.66
CA ASN A 138 15.30 -0.06 -26.97
C ASN A 138 14.58 -0.26 -28.30
N ALA A 139 13.58 0.56 -28.61
CA ALA A 139 12.87 0.51 -29.88
C ALA A 139 13.81 0.81 -31.05
N ARG A 140 14.65 1.85 -30.95
CA ARG A 140 15.69 2.18 -31.95
C ARG A 140 16.66 1.01 -32.10
N ARG A 141 17.19 0.49 -30.99
CA ARG A 141 18.12 -0.66 -30.98
C ARG A 141 17.51 -1.89 -31.64
N ASN A 142 16.25 -2.22 -31.33
CA ASN A 142 15.57 -3.38 -31.90
C ASN A 142 15.31 -3.22 -33.39
N LYS A 143 14.96 -2.01 -33.86
CA LYS A 143 14.85 -1.70 -35.29
C LYS A 143 16.18 -1.92 -36.00
N THR A 144 17.27 -1.39 -35.46
CA THR A 144 18.62 -1.57 -36.02
C THR A 144 19.03 -3.05 -36.00
N LYS A 145 18.82 -3.76 -34.89
CA LYS A 145 19.08 -5.20 -34.80
C LYS A 145 18.32 -5.98 -35.88
N LYS A 146 17.03 -5.71 -36.04
CA LYS A 146 16.18 -6.37 -37.06
C LYS A 146 16.73 -6.12 -38.46
N LYS A 147 17.19 -4.91 -38.78
CA LYS A 147 17.82 -4.59 -40.08
C LYS A 147 19.12 -5.37 -40.31
N LEU A 148 20.00 -5.42 -39.31
CA LEU A 148 21.31 -6.08 -39.41
C LEU A 148 21.23 -7.61 -39.45
N MET A 149 20.16 -8.18 -38.91
CA MET A 149 19.87 -9.63 -38.91
C MET A 149 19.13 -10.09 -40.17
N LYS A 150 18.75 -9.19 -41.08
CA LYS A 150 18.16 -9.61 -42.36
C LYS A 150 19.21 -10.33 -43.20
N CYS A 151 18.79 -11.46 -43.76
CA CYS A 151 19.56 -12.25 -44.71
C CYS A 151 18.80 -12.37 -46.04
N THR A 152 19.53 -12.68 -47.10
CA THR A 152 18.99 -13.05 -48.42
C THR A 152 18.37 -14.45 -48.36
N TYR A 153 17.69 -14.87 -49.43
CA TYR A 153 17.11 -16.22 -49.54
C TYR A 153 18.15 -17.33 -49.31
N LYS A 154 19.41 -17.09 -49.71
CA LYS A 154 20.55 -18.01 -49.51
C LYS A 154 21.19 -17.91 -48.11
N GLY A 155 20.56 -17.18 -47.17
CA GLY A 155 21.05 -17.03 -45.80
C GLY A 155 22.21 -16.03 -45.62
N GLN A 156 22.70 -15.41 -46.70
CA GLN A 156 23.79 -14.44 -46.60
C GLN A 156 23.30 -13.12 -46.01
N PRO A 157 24.08 -12.45 -45.15
CA PRO A 157 23.68 -11.16 -44.61
C PRO A 157 23.52 -10.08 -45.67
N ILE A 158 22.52 -9.21 -45.50
CA ILE A 158 22.36 -8.04 -46.37
C ILE A 158 23.44 -7.01 -46.04
N MET A 159 24.49 -6.94 -46.87
CA MET A 159 25.67 -6.11 -46.62
C MET A 159 25.38 -4.61 -46.62
N LYS A 160 24.45 -4.13 -47.46
CA LYS A 160 24.04 -2.71 -47.50
C LYS A 160 23.70 -2.17 -46.11
N SER A 161 22.81 -2.86 -45.39
CA SER A 161 22.36 -2.42 -44.05
C SER A 161 23.49 -2.44 -43.02
N ARG A 162 24.50 -3.31 -43.20
CA ARG A 162 25.66 -3.42 -42.31
C ARG A 162 26.67 -2.32 -42.59
N ILE A 163 26.94 -2.04 -43.86
CA ILE A 163 27.81 -0.96 -44.32
C ILE A 163 27.24 0.38 -43.87
N ASP A 164 25.96 0.67 -44.11
CA ASP A 164 25.29 1.90 -43.66
C ASP A 164 25.45 2.10 -42.14
N HIS A 165 25.32 1.03 -41.35
CA HIS A 165 25.47 1.08 -39.90
C HIS A 165 26.92 1.30 -39.44
N ILE A 166 27.91 0.75 -40.15
CA ILE A 166 29.33 1.00 -39.90
C ILE A 166 29.66 2.46 -40.24
N LEU A 167 29.24 2.93 -41.41
CA LEU A 167 29.45 4.31 -41.85
C LEU A 167 28.77 5.32 -40.92
N SER A 168 27.59 5.01 -40.36
CA SER A 168 26.92 5.88 -39.40
C SER A 168 27.65 6.06 -38.05
N LYS A 169 28.71 5.28 -37.80
CA LYS A 169 29.47 5.27 -36.54
C LYS A 169 30.88 5.84 -36.65
N ILE A 170 31.39 5.99 -37.88
CA ILE A 170 32.66 6.66 -38.18
C ILE A 170 32.35 8.15 -38.24
#